data_AF-A0AAW2SN18-F1
#
_entry.id   AF-A0AAW2SN18-F1
#
_cell.length_a   1.000
_cell.length_b   1.000
_cell.length_c   1.000
_cell.angle_alpha   90.00
_cell.angle_beta   90.00
_cell.angle_gamma   90.00
#
_symmetry.space_group_name_H-M   'P 1'
#
loop_
_entity.id
_entity.type
_entity.pdbx_description
1 polymer ?
#
loop_
_entity_poly.entity_id
_entity_poly.type
_entity_poly.pdbx_seq_one_letter_code
_entity_poly.pdbx_strand_id
1 'polypeptide(L)'
;MVRRRVEIKPIQDKSKRHTTFTKRRSGLFKKAQELCGLCGGEGAVITFSKAGNVFGFGHPSVEHVVSRYLADPNSTLVTEDEDSRVEECLHGSGGGNEKEEDKAPPLTETETRIAEALANHQPAWDVTVRNLGLSELHELEAAVREIKSMVASRAAEEEAAAAAGI
;
A
#
# COMPACT_ATOMS: atom_id res chain seq x y z
N MET A 1 26.25 -9.99 5.62
CA MET A 1 26.66 -8.58 5.91
C MET A 1 26.35 -8.25 7.37
N VAL A 2 27.29 -7.68 8.13
CA VAL A 2 27.11 -7.36 9.56
C VAL A 2 26.25 -6.10 9.76
N ARG A 3 25.32 -6.13 10.71
CA ARG A 3 24.50 -4.96 11.07
C ARG A 3 25.39 -3.91 11.75
N ARG A 4 25.51 -2.72 11.16
CA ARG A 4 26.24 -1.59 11.74
C ARG A 4 25.28 -0.60 12.39
N ARG A 5 25.71 0.01 13.50
CA ARG A 5 24.99 1.14 14.10
C ARG A 5 25.01 2.32 13.11
N VAL A 6 23.88 3.00 12.98
CA VAL A 6 23.72 4.19 12.16
C VAL A 6 23.11 5.30 13.00
N GLU A 7 23.47 6.54 12.72
CA GLU A 7 22.91 7.73 13.38
C GLU A 7 21.43 7.92 12.99
N ILE A 8 20.62 8.45 13.91
CA ILE A 8 19.23 8.82 13.66
C ILE A 8 19.20 10.21 13.03
N LYS A 9 19.50 10.26 11.72
CA LYS A 9 19.43 11.46 10.88
C LYS A 9 18.91 11.11 9.48
N PRO A 10 18.46 12.09 8.68
CA PRO A 10 18.01 11.84 7.31
C PRO A 10 19.10 11.13 6.47
N ILE A 11 18.74 9.98 5.88
CA ILE A 11 19.62 9.26 4.95
C ILE A 11 19.63 10.01 3.62
N GLN A 12 20.79 10.52 3.22
CA GLN A 12 20.93 11.33 2.01
C GLN A 12 20.87 10.48 0.73
N ASP A 13 21.63 9.38 0.73
CA ASP A 13 21.68 8.39 -0.35
C ASP A 13 20.28 7.81 -0.64
N LYS A 14 19.80 7.98 -1.88
CA LYS A 14 18.45 7.63 -2.30
C LYS A 14 18.20 6.12 -2.23
N SER A 15 19.14 5.31 -2.69
CA SER A 15 19.01 3.84 -2.72
C SER A 15 19.02 3.28 -1.30
N LYS A 16 19.97 3.73 -0.46
CA LYS A 16 20.01 3.34 0.95
C LYS A 16 18.75 3.78 1.70
N ARG A 17 18.25 4.99 1.42
CA ARG A 17 17.01 5.50 2.01
C ARG A 17 15.82 4.63 1.60
N HIS A 18 15.71 4.27 0.32
CA HIS A 18 14.62 3.42 -0.18
C HIS A 18 14.64 2.03 0.48
N THR A 19 15.76 1.33 0.43
CA THR A 19 15.88 0.00 1.05
C THR A 19 15.68 0.06 2.56
N THR A 20 16.21 1.10 3.23
CA THR A 20 16.03 1.27 4.67
C THR A 20 14.58 1.56 5.04
N PHE A 21 13.88 2.40 4.27
CA PHE A 21 12.46 2.66 4.46
C PHE A 21 11.65 1.36 4.36
N THR A 22 11.85 0.58 3.29
CA THR A 22 11.13 -0.69 3.10
C THR A 22 11.36 -1.67 4.25
N LYS A 23 12.62 -1.89 4.64
CA LYS A 23 12.96 -2.82 5.73
C LYS A 23 12.47 -2.34 7.10
N ARG A 24 12.62 -1.05 7.41
CA ARG A 24 12.18 -0.50 8.71
C ARG A 24 10.66 -0.43 8.81
N ARG A 25 9.97 -0.05 7.74
CA ARG A 25 8.50 -0.06 7.67
C ARG A 25 7.95 -1.44 7.94
N SER A 26 8.47 -2.47 7.25
CA SER A 26 8.06 -3.86 7.47
C SER A 26 8.33 -4.32 8.92
N GLY A 27 9.52 -4.04 9.46
CA GLY A 27 9.84 -4.36 10.84
C GLY A 27 8.96 -3.65 11.86
N LEU A 28 8.59 -2.38 11.59
CA LEU A 28 7.68 -1.60 12.43
C LEU A 28 6.27 -2.20 12.41
N PHE A 29 5.75 -2.59 11.24
CA PHE A 29 4.43 -3.20 11.12
C PHE A 29 4.36 -4.54 11.86
N LYS A 30 5.39 -5.39 11.74
CA LYS A 30 5.46 -6.64 12.51
C LYS A 30 5.43 -6.40 14.01
N LYS A 31 6.18 -5.40 14.50
CA LYS A 31 6.18 -5.05 15.93
C LYS A 31 4.84 -4.49 16.40
N ALA A 32 4.16 -3.69 15.58
CA ALA A 32 2.83 -3.20 15.88
C ALA A 32 1.81 -4.35 15.94
N GLN A 33 1.88 -5.29 15.00
CA GLN A 33 1.05 -6.50 14.99
C GLN A 33 1.28 -7.37 16.22
N GLU A 34 2.54 -7.66 16.56
CA GLU A 34 2.91 -8.41 17.76
C GLU A 34 2.37 -7.71 19.01
N LEU A 35 2.51 -6.38 19.11
CA LEU A 35 2.02 -5.62 20.26
C LEU A 35 0.50 -5.69 20.40
N CYS A 36 -0.24 -5.47 19.30
CA CYS A 36 -1.70 -5.56 19.29
C CYS A 36 -2.16 -6.96 19.69
N GLY A 37 -1.54 -8.00 19.11
CA GLY A 37 -1.88 -9.39 19.41
C GLY A 37 -1.53 -9.83 20.84
N LEU A 38 -0.41 -9.36 21.41
CA LEU A 38 0.00 -9.73 22.78
C LEU A 38 -0.83 -9.03 23.85
N CYS A 39 -1.28 -7.80 23.58
CA CYS A 39 -2.00 -6.99 24.56
C CYS A 39 -3.51 -6.96 24.34
N GLY A 40 -4.02 -7.59 23.28
CA GLY A 40 -5.41 -7.40 22.84
C GLY A 40 -5.73 -5.94 22.50
N GLY A 41 -4.70 -5.17 22.12
CA GLY A 41 -4.82 -3.74 21.88
C GLY A 41 -5.16 -3.42 20.43
N GLU A 42 -5.94 -2.38 20.21
CA GLU A 42 -6.21 -1.85 18.88
C GLU A 42 -5.25 -0.71 18.52
N GLY A 43 -4.83 -0.65 17.25
CA GLY A 43 -3.90 0.39 16.83
C GLY A 43 -3.60 0.38 15.33
N ALA A 44 -3.12 1.52 14.83
CA ALA A 44 -2.75 1.71 13.44
C ALA A 44 -1.43 2.45 13.29
N VAL A 45 -0.68 2.13 12.24
CA VAL A 45 0.57 2.77 11.85
C VAL A 45 0.49 3.14 10.37
N ILE A 46 0.58 4.44 10.07
CA ILE A 46 0.52 4.98 8.70
C ILE A 46 1.87 5.62 8.37
N THR A 47 2.43 5.29 7.20
CA THR A 47 3.73 5.82 6.75
C THR A 47 3.66 6.32 5.32
N PHE A 48 4.33 7.45 5.05
CA PHE A 48 4.42 8.07 3.73
C PHE A 48 5.86 8.00 3.23
N SER A 49 6.03 7.55 1.99
CA SER A 49 7.34 7.62 1.32
C SER A 49 7.57 9.00 0.69
N LYS A 50 8.83 9.35 0.42
CA LYS A 50 9.16 10.56 -0.34
C LYS A 50 8.60 10.58 -1.78
N ALA A 51 8.16 9.42 -2.29
CA ALA A 51 7.55 9.30 -3.60
C ALA A 51 6.01 9.49 -3.55
N GLY A 52 5.43 9.78 -2.39
CA GLY A 52 3.98 9.97 -2.22
C GLY A 52 3.20 8.68 -1.91
N ASN A 53 3.83 7.51 -2.00
CA ASN A 53 3.16 6.25 -1.65
C ASN A 53 2.81 6.18 -0.16
N VAL A 54 1.60 5.71 0.13
CA VAL A 54 1.05 5.48 1.48
C VAL A 54 1.10 4.00 1.82
N PHE A 55 1.46 3.67 3.07
CA PHE A 55 1.44 2.31 3.58
C PHE A 55 0.87 2.30 4.99
N GLY A 56 -0.01 1.35 5.27
CA GLY A 56 -0.67 1.21 6.57
C GLY A 56 -0.56 -0.19 7.16
N PHE A 57 -0.54 -0.26 8.49
CA PHE A 57 -0.92 -1.41 9.30
C PHE A 57 -2.06 -0.96 10.22
N GLY A 58 -3.05 -1.80 10.44
CA GLY A 58 -4.13 -1.53 11.38
C GLY A 58 -4.67 -2.82 11.98
N HIS A 59 -5.04 -2.76 13.25
CA HIS A 59 -5.72 -3.82 13.96
C HIS A 59 -6.87 -3.19 14.76
N PRO A 60 -8.14 -3.54 14.50
CA PRO A 60 -8.61 -4.54 13.51
C PRO A 60 -8.46 -4.10 12.05
N SER A 61 -8.56 -2.79 11.75
CA SER A 61 -8.24 -2.23 10.44
C SER A 61 -7.77 -0.78 10.57
N VAL A 62 -7.10 -0.24 9.55
CA VAL A 62 -6.67 1.18 9.57
C VAL A 62 -7.88 2.11 9.63
N GLU A 63 -8.89 1.84 8.81
CA GLU A 63 -10.11 2.65 8.74
C GLU A 63 -10.80 2.69 10.10
N HIS A 64 -11.02 1.54 10.73
CA HIS A 64 -11.68 1.45 12.03
C HIS A 64 -10.97 2.27 13.11
N VAL A 65 -9.65 2.13 13.22
CA VAL A 65 -8.85 2.86 14.20
C VAL A 65 -8.89 4.37 13.92
N VAL A 66 -8.79 4.77 12.65
CA VAL A 66 -8.83 6.19 12.24
C VAL A 66 -10.22 6.78 12.44
N SER A 67 -11.28 6.12 12.00
CA SER A 67 -12.67 6.55 12.19
C SER A 67 -12.99 6.72 13.66
N ARG A 68 -12.59 5.78 14.53
CA ARG A 68 -12.79 5.92 15.98
C ARG A 68 -12.02 7.12 16.54
N TYR A 69 -10.75 7.28 16.15
CA TYR A 69 -9.92 8.40 16.61
C TYR A 69 -10.49 9.76 16.20
N LEU A 70 -11.06 9.86 14.98
CA LEU A 70 -11.66 11.09 14.47
C LEU A 70 -13.06 11.36 15.02
N ALA A 71 -13.84 10.30 15.28
CA ALA A 71 -15.20 10.41 15.80
C ALA A 71 -15.22 10.90 17.24
N ASP A 72 -14.17 10.62 18.02
CA ASP A 72 -14.17 10.90 19.44
C ASP A 72 -12.76 11.31 19.90
N PRO A 73 -12.47 12.63 19.99
CA PRO A 73 -11.13 13.13 20.33
C PRO A 73 -10.70 12.81 21.76
N ASN A 74 -11.59 12.20 22.57
CA ASN A 74 -11.35 11.85 23.97
C ASN A 74 -11.63 10.38 24.34
N SER A 75 -11.98 9.52 23.38
CA SER A 75 -12.39 8.15 23.70
C SER A 75 -11.21 7.31 24.21
N THR A 76 -11.29 6.93 25.48
CA THR A 76 -10.39 5.96 26.11
C THR A 76 -10.96 4.56 25.84
N LEU A 77 -10.08 3.62 25.45
CA LEU A 77 -10.42 2.27 25.03
C LEU A 77 -11.38 1.57 26.01
N VAL A 78 -12.60 1.28 25.56
CA VAL A 78 -13.47 0.25 26.12
C VAL A 78 -13.63 -0.83 25.05
N THR A 79 -13.14 -2.02 25.35
CA THR A 79 -13.32 -3.22 24.55
C THR A 79 -14.57 -3.93 25.05
N GLU A 80 -15.57 -4.06 24.19
CA GLU A 80 -16.55 -5.13 24.31
C GLU A 80 -16.31 -6.08 23.13
N ASP A 81 -16.03 -7.33 23.49
CA ASP A 81 -15.77 -8.47 22.63
C ASP A 81 -16.79 -8.57 21.50
N GLU A 82 -16.33 -8.73 20.26
CA GLU A 82 -17.00 -9.60 19.29
C GLU A 82 -15.97 -10.24 18.36
N ASP A 83 -16.04 -11.55 18.36
CA ASP A 83 -15.33 -12.54 17.56
C ASP A 83 -15.42 -12.22 16.05
N SER A 84 -14.31 -12.29 15.31
CA SER A 84 -14.19 -13.20 14.15
C SER A 84 -13.09 -12.84 13.13
N ARG A 85 -12.29 -13.87 12.84
CA ARG A 85 -11.48 -14.13 11.63
C ARG A 85 -10.24 -13.26 11.41
N VAL A 86 -9.15 -13.73 12.03
CA VAL A 86 -7.79 -13.58 11.52
C VAL A 86 -7.70 -14.04 10.04
N GLU A 87 -7.57 -13.09 9.12
CA GLU A 87 -7.02 -13.37 7.79
C GLU A 87 -5.50 -13.47 7.92
N GLU A 88 -5.07 -14.68 8.19
CA GLU A 88 -3.69 -15.12 8.07
C GLU A 88 -3.33 -15.22 6.58
N CYS A 89 -2.42 -14.35 6.12
CA CYS A 89 -1.61 -14.64 4.94
C CYS A 89 -0.15 -14.80 5.37
N LEU A 90 0.15 -15.98 5.91
CA LEU A 90 1.49 -16.56 6.02
C LEU A 90 1.66 -17.61 4.91
N HIS A 91 2.62 -17.38 4.01
CA HIS A 91 3.42 -18.43 3.38
C HIS A 91 4.86 -18.15 3.83
N GLY A 92 5.67 -19.05 4.38
CA GLY A 92 5.57 -20.46 4.73
C GLY A 92 6.86 -20.83 5.49
N SER A 93 6.82 -21.92 6.24
CA SER A 93 7.91 -22.43 7.09
C SER A 93 9.09 -22.99 6.28
N GLY A 94 10.30 -22.91 6.86
CA GLY A 94 11.49 -23.62 6.38
C GLY A 94 12.70 -23.39 7.28
N GLY A 95 12.97 -24.32 8.19
CA GLY A 95 14.19 -24.37 9.00
C GLY A 95 15.27 -25.29 8.41
N GLY A 96 16.52 -24.82 8.46
CA GLY A 96 17.74 -25.64 8.63
C GLY A 96 18.47 -26.18 7.39
N ASN A 97 19.44 -25.44 6.86
CA ASN A 97 20.89 -25.77 6.90
C ASN A 97 21.72 -24.88 5.94
N GLU A 98 22.70 -24.20 6.55
CA GLU A 98 24.08 -23.96 6.13
C GLU A 98 24.44 -23.79 4.62
N LYS A 99 25.05 -22.62 4.33
CA LYS A 99 25.88 -22.23 3.17
C LYS A 99 25.17 -21.96 1.85
N GLU A 100 24.93 -20.69 1.53
CA GLU A 100 25.18 -20.21 0.15
C GLU A 100 25.29 -18.68 0.08
N GLU A 101 26.12 -18.24 -0.87
CA GLU A 101 26.47 -16.87 -1.20
C GLU A 101 25.29 -16.06 -1.78
N ASP A 102 25.42 -14.74 -1.68
CA ASP A 102 24.78 -13.69 -2.49
C ASP A 102 23.57 -14.05 -3.39
N LYS A 103 22.34 -13.94 -2.87
CA LYS A 103 21.16 -13.63 -3.70
C LYS A 103 20.01 -13.07 -2.86
N ALA A 104 19.36 -12.02 -3.35
CA ALA A 104 18.13 -11.49 -2.78
C ALA A 104 17.06 -12.60 -2.67
N PRO A 105 16.24 -12.63 -1.61
CA PRO A 105 15.20 -13.65 -1.47
C PRO A 105 14.25 -13.59 -2.67
N PRO A 106 13.78 -14.75 -3.17
CA PRO A 106 12.81 -14.79 -4.25
C PRO A 106 11.53 -14.08 -3.79
N LEU A 107 11.06 -13.16 -4.64
CA LEU A 107 9.78 -12.46 -4.48
C LEU A 107 8.67 -13.51 -4.26
N THR A 108 7.73 -13.23 -3.36
CA THR A 108 6.56 -14.09 -3.19
C THR A 108 5.78 -14.20 -4.51
N GLU A 109 4.98 -15.25 -4.70
CA GLU A 109 4.21 -15.44 -5.95
C GLU A 109 3.29 -14.23 -6.25
N THR A 110 2.85 -13.51 -5.23
CA THR A 110 2.11 -12.25 -5.38
C THR A 110 3.02 -11.09 -5.77
N GLU A 111 4.24 -11.01 -5.23
CA GLU A 111 5.23 -9.99 -5.58
C GLU A 111 5.81 -10.20 -6.99
N THR A 112 5.99 -11.45 -7.45
CA THR A 112 6.34 -11.75 -8.84
C THR A 112 5.18 -11.42 -9.76
N ARG A 113 3.93 -11.76 -9.41
CA ARG A 113 2.75 -11.39 -10.21
C ARG A 113 2.54 -9.88 -10.32
N ILE A 114 2.80 -9.13 -9.23
CA ILE A 114 2.75 -7.67 -9.24
C ILE A 114 3.92 -7.10 -10.06
N ALA A 115 5.14 -7.60 -9.88
CA ALA A 115 6.30 -7.17 -10.67
C ALA A 115 6.17 -7.51 -12.16
N GLU A 116 5.56 -8.64 -12.49
CA GLU A 116 5.26 -9.10 -13.85
C GLU A 116 4.10 -8.32 -14.47
N ALA A 117 3.05 -7.99 -13.72
CA ALA A 117 1.98 -7.09 -14.18
C ALA A 117 2.51 -5.67 -14.45
N LEU A 118 3.39 -5.17 -13.58
CA LEU A 118 4.12 -3.90 -13.79
C LEU A 118 5.10 -3.98 -14.97
N ALA A 119 5.74 -5.13 -15.20
CA ALA A 119 6.64 -5.36 -16.34
C ALA A 119 5.88 -5.54 -17.68
N ASN A 120 4.66 -6.07 -17.64
CA ASN A 120 3.79 -6.30 -18.80
C ASN A 120 2.87 -5.11 -19.11
N HIS A 121 3.17 -3.92 -18.58
CA HIS A 121 2.39 -2.69 -18.79
C HIS A 121 0.91 -2.83 -18.40
N GLN A 122 0.58 -3.64 -17.39
CA GLN A 122 -0.79 -3.74 -16.93
C GLN A 122 -1.06 -2.54 -16.00
N PRO A 123 -1.89 -1.59 -16.44
CA PRO A 123 -2.03 -0.32 -15.74
C PRO A 123 -2.72 -0.53 -14.40
N ALA A 124 -2.25 0.18 -13.38
CA ALA A 124 -2.69 0.00 -11.98
C ALA A 124 -4.21 0.14 -11.77
N TRP A 125 -4.94 0.75 -12.71
CA TRP A 125 -6.40 0.81 -12.66
C TRP A 125 -7.08 -0.56 -12.80
N ASP A 126 -6.46 -1.55 -13.45
CA ASP A 126 -7.03 -2.89 -13.63
C ASP A 126 -7.19 -3.66 -12.31
N VAL A 127 -6.25 -3.46 -11.37
CA VAL A 127 -6.34 -4.04 -10.02
C VAL A 127 -7.41 -3.34 -9.20
N THR A 128 -7.52 -2.02 -9.32
CA THR A 128 -8.53 -1.22 -8.60
C THR A 128 -9.95 -1.53 -9.10
N VAL A 129 -10.15 -1.62 -10.42
CA VAL A 129 -11.47 -1.85 -11.04
C VAL A 129 -12.05 -3.22 -10.69
N ARG A 130 -11.21 -4.25 -10.54
CA ARG A 130 -11.66 -5.60 -10.15
C ARG A 130 -12.16 -5.72 -8.72
N ASN A 131 -11.84 -4.73 -7.87
CA ASN A 131 -12.19 -4.73 -6.45
C ASN A 131 -13.35 -3.78 -6.11
N LEU A 132 -13.99 -3.15 -7.10
CA LEU A 132 -15.14 -2.26 -6.91
C LEU A 132 -16.46 -3.04 -6.92
N GLY A 133 -17.41 -2.63 -6.06
CA GLY A 133 -18.78 -3.13 -6.10
C GLY A 133 -19.58 -2.63 -7.31
N LEU A 134 -20.75 -3.22 -7.57
CA LEU A 134 -21.57 -2.89 -8.76
C LEU A 134 -21.99 -1.41 -8.83
N SER A 135 -22.33 -0.80 -7.69
CA SER A 135 -22.70 0.62 -7.61
C SER A 135 -21.53 1.54 -7.93
N GLU A 136 -20.36 1.25 -7.37
CA GLU A 136 -19.12 2.00 -7.62
C GLU A 136 -18.64 1.84 -9.07
N LEU A 137 -18.87 0.67 -9.67
CA LEU A 137 -18.56 0.41 -11.06
C LEU A 137 -19.45 1.22 -12.02
N HIS A 138 -20.73 1.41 -11.68
CA HIS A 138 -21.64 2.29 -12.42
C HIS A 138 -21.21 3.78 -12.31
N GLU A 139 -20.79 4.22 -11.12
CA GLU A 139 -20.26 5.58 -10.92
C GLU A 139 -18.99 5.80 -11.72
N LEU A 140 -18.07 4.82 -11.71
CA LEU A 140 -16.87 4.86 -12.52
C LEU A 140 -17.19 4.88 -14.03
N GLU A 141 -18.18 4.10 -14.48
CA GLU A 141 -18.62 4.13 -15.88
C GLU A 141 -19.12 5.52 -16.29
N ALA A 142 -19.93 6.17 -15.44
CA ALA A 142 -20.41 7.52 -15.69
C ALA A 142 -19.26 8.53 -15.78
N ALA A 143 -18.32 8.48 -14.84
CA ALA A 143 -17.14 9.34 -14.82
C ALA A 143 -16.25 9.14 -16.06
N VAL A 144 -16.03 7.89 -16.48
CA VAL A 144 -15.23 7.59 -17.69
C VAL A 144 -15.93 8.09 -18.95
N ARG A 145 -17.27 7.98 -19.04
CA ARG A 145 -18.04 8.53 -20.16
C ARG A 145 -17.91 10.06 -20.24
N GLU A 146 -17.94 10.74 -19.10
CA GLU A 146 -17.75 12.19 -19.04
C GLU A 146 -16.34 12.59 -19.48
N ILE A 147 -15.31 11.93 -18.94
CA ILE A 147 -13.91 12.16 -19.33
C ILE A 147 -13.72 11.94 -20.84
N LYS A 148 -14.31 10.88 -21.40
CA LYS A 148 -14.24 10.60 -22.84
C LYS A 148 -14.85 11.74 -23.67
N SER A 149 -15.97 12.30 -23.22
CA SER A 149 -16.60 13.47 -23.85
C SER A 149 -15.69 14.70 -23.81
N MET A 150 -15.12 15.00 -22.64
CA MET A 150 -14.20 16.13 -22.46
C MET A 150 -12.95 16.02 -23.33
N VAL A 151 -12.35 14.83 -23.39
CA VAL A 151 -11.16 14.56 -24.21
C VAL A 151 -11.48 14.71 -25.70
N ALA A 152 -12.64 14.24 -26.15
CA ALA A 152 -13.06 14.41 -27.54
C ALA A 152 -13.28 15.89 -27.92
N SER A 153 -13.89 16.68 -27.02
CA SER A 153 -14.05 18.14 -27.23
C SER A 153 -12.70 18.85 -27.35
N ARG A 154 -11.78 18.57 -26.41
CA ARG A 154 -10.42 19.12 -26.43
C ARG A 154 -9.64 18.73 -27.69
N ALA A 155 -9.74 17.48 -28.12
CA ALA A 155 -9.06 17.03 -29.34
C ALA A 155 -9.60 17.76 -30.58
N ALA A 156 -10.92 17.94 -30.68
CA ALA A 156 -11.54 18.70 -31.77
C ALA A 156 -11.17 20.19 -31.75
N GLU A 157 -11.05 20.80 -30.57
CA GLU A 157 -10.58 22.18 -30.38
C GLU A 157 -9.13 22.34 -30.86
N GLU A 158 -8.24 21.42 -30.48
CA GLU A 158 -6.83 21.42 -30.90
C GLU A 158 -6.68 21.16 -32.40
N GLU A 159 -7.46 20.25 -32.99
CA GLU A 159 -7.47 20.01 -34.45
C GLU A 159 -7.98 21.24 -35.22
N ALA A 160 -9.01 21.92 -34.72
CA ALA A 160 -9.51 23.16 -35.31
C ALA A 160 -8.49 24.32 -35.19
N ALA A 161 -7.77 24.40 -34.06
CA ALA A 161 -6.70 25.38 -33.87
C ALA A 161 -5.50 25.11 -34.79
N ALA A 162 -5.12 23.84 -34.97
CA ALA A 162 -4.05 23.44 -35.89
C ALA A 162 -4.40 23.72 -37.36
N ALA A 163 -5.67 23.57 -37.75
CA ALA A 163 -6.15 23.88 -39.10
C ALA A 163 -6.26 25.39 -39.38
N ALA A 164 -6.36 26.23 -38.35
CA ALA A 164 -6.49 27.68 -38.45
C ALA A 164 -5.14 28.42 -38.61
N GLY A 165 -4.00 27.73 -38.51
CA GLY A 165 -2.69 28.24 -38.94
C GLY A 165 -2.18 29.48 -38.19
N ILE A 166 -2.06 29.38 -36.85
CA ILE A 166 -1.15 30.24 -36.07
C ILE A 166 0.07 29.41 -35.66
#